data_AF-A0A843MBJ6-F1
#
_entry.id   AF-A0A843MBJ6-F1
#
_cell.length_a   1.000
_cell.length_b   1.000
_cell.length_c   1.000
_cell.angle_alpha   90.00
_cell.angle_beta   90.00
_cell.angle_gamma   90.00
#
_symmetry.space_group_name_H-M   'P 1'
#
loop_
_entity.id
_entity.type
_entity.pdbx_description
1 polymer ?
#
loop_
_entity_poly.entity_id
_entity_poly.type
_entity_poly.pdbx_seq_one_letter_code
_entity_poly.pdbx_strand_id
1 'polypeptide(L)'
;MITQDMIKDAVYELYKKAAIVLGNDVKKALEDALKVEDNELARLNIEAILKNIKLAEEKQIPMCQDTGLPVIFVKLGNVEVENLRAGIEEG
;
A
#
# COMPACT_ATOMS: atom_id res chain seq x y z
N MET A 1 -24.32 -8.74 11.03
CA MET A 1 -23.60 -7.77 11.88
C MET A 1 -22.13 -7.84 11.55
N ILE A 2 -21.48 -6.71 11.25
CA ILE A 2 -20.03 -6.59 11.10
C ILE A 2 -19.46 -6.27 12.48
N THR A 3 -18.52 -7.08 12.98
CA THR A 3 -17.94 -6.90 14.33
C THR A 3 -16.77 -5.91 14.31
N GLN A 4 -16.41 -5.37 15.48
CA GLN A 4 -15.25 -4.48 15.60
C GLN A 4 -13.95 -5.17 15.14
N ASP A 5 -13.74 -6.44 15.51
CA ASP A 5 -12.55 -7.21 15.13
C ASP A 5 -12.43 -7.38 13.61
N MET A 6 -13.54 -7.61 12.89
CA MET A 6 -13.52 -7.70 11.43
C MET A 6 -13.04 -6.40 10.78
N ILE A 7 -13.34 -5.24 11.39
CA ILE A 7 -12.94 -3.93 10.90
C ILE A 7 -11.45 -3.70 11.17
N LYS A 8 -10.99 -4.03 12.39
CA LYS A 8 -9.58 -3.94 12.77
C LYS A 8 -8.70 -4.79 11.84
N ASP A 9 -9.06 -6.04 11.63
CA ASP A 9 -8.31 -6.94 10.75
C ASP A 9 -8.31 -6.44 9.30
N ALA A 10 -9.44 -5.90 8.83
CA ALA A 10 -9.53 -5.34 7.48
C ALA A 10 -8.65 -4.09 7.31
N VAL A 11 -8.65 -3.17 8.28
CA VAL A 11 -7.82 -1.96 8.23
C VAL A 11 -6.33 -2.31 8.30
N TYR A 12 -5.94 -3.21 9.21
CA TYR A 12 -4.56 -3.68 9.32
C TYR A 12 -4.05 -4.27 8.00
N GLU A 13 -4.81 -5.20 7.39
CA GLU A 13 -4.42 -5.82 6.11
C GLU A 13 -4.41 -4.81 4.95
N LEU A 14 -5.34 -3.84 4.93
CA LEU A 14 -5.34 -2.78 3.93
C LEU A 14 -4.11 -1.87 4.05
N TYR A 15 -3.76 -1.45 5.27
CA TYR A 15 -2.63 -0.56 5.49
C TYR A 15 -1.30 -1.28 5.22
N LYS A 16 -1.16 -2.52 5.69
CA LYS A 16 -0.04 -3.40 5.37
C LYS A 16 0.13 -3.55 3.86
N LYS A 17 -0.95 -3.84 3.13
CA LYS A 17 -0.91 -3.94 1.67
C LYS A 17 -0.51 -2.62 1.01
N ALA A 18 -1.05 -1.49 1.46
CA ALA A 18 -0.74 -0.17 0.91
C ALA A 18 0.73 0.22 1.12
N ALA A 19 1.34 -0.14 2.25
CA ALA A 19 2.74 0.16 2.56
C ALA A 19 3.75 -0.76 1.84
N ILE A 20 3.33 -1.96 1.43
CA ILE A 20 4.21 -3.01 0.89
C ILE A 20 4.06 -3.19 -0.62
N VAL A 21 2.82 -3.15 -1.14
CA VAL A 21 2.50 -3.55 -2.51
C VAL A 21 2.18 -2.32 -3.34
N LEU A 22 2.98 -2.08 -4.38
CA LEU A 22 2.71 -1.02 -5.34
C LEU A 22 1.72 -1.47 -6.41
N GLY A 23 0.85 -0.56 -6.86
CA GLY A 23 -0.08 -0.80 -7.97
C GLY A 23 0.65 -1.25 -9.24
N ASN A 24 0.06 -2.22 -9.96
CA ASN A 24 0.65 -2.77 -11.19
C ASN A 24 0.78 -1.74 -12.31
N ASP A 25 -0.13 -0.77 -12.35
CA ASP A 25 -0.09 0.39 -13.25
C ASP A 25 1.17 1.24 -13.00
N VAL A 26 1.47 1.54 -11.74
CA VAL A 26 2.67 2.32 -11.36
C VAL A 26 3.95 1.51 -11.62
N LYS A 27 3.98 0.22 -11.26
CA LYS A 27 5.12 -0.65 -11.58
C LYS A 27 5.41 -0.68 -13.08
N LYS A 28 4.36 -0.88 -13.88
CA LYS A 28 4.48 -0.89 -15.34
C LYS A 28 4.98 0.45 -15.88
N ALA A 29 4.48 1.57 -15.34
CA ALA A 29 4.96 2.90 -15.73
C ALA A 29 6.46 3.09 -15.43
N LEU A 30 6.97 2.60 -14.30
CA LEU A 30 8.39 2.64 -13.96
C LEU A 30 9.22 1.73 -14.90
N GLU A 31 8.74 0.52 -15.19
CA GLU A 31 9.38 -0.40 -16.14
C GLU A 31 9.43 0.17 -17.56
N ASP A 32 8.35 0.82 -18.01
CA ASP A 32 8.27 1.43 -19.33
C ASP A 32 9.15 2.69 -19.40
N ALA A 33 9.21 3.50 -18.33
CA ALA A 33 10.14 4.63 -18.22
C ALA A 33 11.60 4.17 -18.31
N LEU A 34 11.98 3.09 -17.62
CA LEU A 34 13.34 2.54 -17.67
C LEU A 34 13.78 2.13 -19.09
N LYS A 35 12.85 1.67 -19.93
CA LYS A 35 13.16 1.23 -21.31
C LYS A 35 13.52 2.38 -22.24
N VAL A 36 13.00 3.59 -21.97
CA VAL A 36 13.14 4.75 -22.87
C VAL A 36 14.06 5.84 -22.30
N GLU A 37 14.42 5.76 -21.02
CA GLU A 37 15.32 6.70 -20.37
C GLU A 37 16.75 6.61 -20.93
N ASP A 38 17.30 7.77 -21.32
CA ASP A 38 18.62 7.93 -21.92
C ASP A 38 19.66 8.51 -20.95
N ASN A 39 19.22 9.10 -19.83
CA ASN A 39 20.10 9.57 -18.78
C ASN A 39 20.51 8.43 -17.84
N GLU A 40 21.81 8.14 -17.80
CA GLU A 40 22.37 7.04 -16.98
C GLU A 40 22.04 7.17 -15.48
N LEU A 41 22.08 8.39 -14.94
CA LEU A 41 21.77 8.64 -13.53
C LEU A 41 20.28 8.42 -13.23
N ALA A 42 19.40 8.86 -14.13
CA ALA A 42 17.96 8.64 -14.01
C ALA A 42 17.62 7.15 -14.09
N ARG A 43 18.22 6.41 -15.04
CA ARG A 43 18.07 4.94 -15.13
C ARG A 43 18.45 4.23 -13.84
N LEU A 44 19.61 4.57 -13.26
CA LEU A 44 20.09 3.97 -12.01
C LEU A 44 19.08 4.16 -10.87
N ASN A 45 18.47 5.33 -10.78
CA ASN A 45 17.44 5.61 -9.77
C ASN A 45 16.17 4.78 -10.00
N ILE A 46 15.69 4.67 -11.24
CA ILE A 46 14.50 3.85 -11.57
C ILE A 46 14.77 2.37 -11.27
N GLU A 47 15.95 1.85 -11.62
CA GLU A 47 16.37 0.48 -11.29
C GLU A 47 16.39 0.25 -9.77
N ALA A 48 16.90 1.21 -8.99
CA ALA A 48 16.89 1.15 -7.53
C ALA A 48 15.48 1.14 -6.95
N ILE A 49 14.56 1.95 -7.49
CA ILE A 49 13.15 1.98 -7.09
C ILE A 49 12.49 0.62 -7.38
N LEU A 50 12.64 0.09 -8.59
CA LEU A 50 12.08 -1.23 -8.96
C LEU A 50 12.62 -2.36 -8.09
N LYS A 51 13.93 -2.33 -7.78
CA LYS A 51 14.54 -3.28 -6.85
C LYS A 51 13.98 -3.15 -5.43
N ASN A 52 13.76 -1.93 -4.95
CA ASN A 52 13.17 -1.69 -3.63
C ASN A 52 11.73 -2.23 -3.54
N ILE A 53 10.90 -1.96 -4.56
CA ILE A 53 9.52 -2.49 -4.65
C ILE A 53 9.53 -4.02 -4.57
N LYS A 54 10.41 -4.67 -5.35
CA LYS A 54 10.55 -6.13 -5.32
C LYS A 54 10.94 -6.65 -3.93
N LEU A 55 11.92 -6.02 -3.29
CA LEU A 55 12.39 -6.45 -1.97
C LEU A 55 11.33 -6.26 -0.87
N ALA A 56 10.56 -5.17 -0.93
CA ALA A 56 9.45 -4.94 0.00
C ALA A 56 8.41 -6.05 -0.08
N GLU A 57 8.02 -6.44 -1.30
CA GLU A 57 7.05 -7.52 -1.53
C GLU A 57 7.60 -8.89 -1.14
N GLU A 58 8.85 -9.22 -1.48
CA GLU A 58 9.46 -10.50 -1.12
C GLU A 58 9.64 -10.66 0.40
N LYS A 59 10.04 -9.58 1.08
CA LYS A 59 10.33 -9.60 2.53
C LYS A 59 9.11 -9.25 3.38
N GLN A 60 8.00 -8.84 2.77
CA GLN A 60 6.80 -8.38 3.46
C GLN A 60 7.11 -7.22 4.45
N ILE A 61 7.89 -6.24 4.00
CA ILE A 61 8.26 -5.05 4.77
C ILE A 61 7.88 -3.78 3.99
N PRO A 62 7.58 -2.65 4.68
CA PRO A 62 7.25 -1.40 4.01
C PRO A 62 8.33 -0.96 3.00
N MET A 63 7.89 -0.44 1.85
CA MET A 63 8.79 0.08 0.81
C MET A 63 9.57 1.33 1.26
N CYS A 64 9.03 2.10 2.18
CA CYS A 64 9.61 3.35 2.68
C CYS A 64 9.66 3.35 4.21
N GLN A 65 10.61 4.09 4.78
CA GLN A 65 10.69 4.34 6.22
C GLN A 65 9.46 5.15 6.71
N ASP A 66 8.95 6.03 5.83
CA ASP A 66 7.79 6.86 6.08
C ASP A 66 6.59 6.14 5.46
N THR A 67 5.76 5.55 6.32
CA THR A 67 4.57 4.81 5.90
C THR A 67 3.37 5.74 5.65
N GLY A 68 3.55 7.05 5.89
CA GLY A 68 2.52 8.06 5.71
C GLY A 68 1.50 8.09 6.83
N LEU A 69 0.41 8.82 6.58
CA LEU A 69 -0.74 8.93 7.46
C LEU A 69 -1.89 8.07 6.93
N PRO A 70 -2.50 7.18 7.73
CA PRO A 70 -3.67 6.41 7.31
C PRO A 70 -4.85 7.34 6.99
N VAL A 71 -5.35 7.27 5.75
CA VAL A 71 -6.58 7.96 5.32
C VAL A 71 -7.57 6.91 4.84
N ILE A 72 -8.64 6.70 5.63
CA ILE A 72 -9.62 5.64 5.39
C ILE A 72 -10.91 6.25 4.85
N PHE A 73 -11.34 5.79 3.68
CA PHE A 73 -12.62 6.14 3.09
C PHE A 73 -13.60 4.98 3.31
N VAL A 74 -14.67 5.23 4.07
CA VAL A 74 -15.69 4.22 4.37
C VAL A 74 -16.97 4.55 3.62
N LYS A 75 -17.47 3.58 2.85
CA LYS A 75 -18.82 3.62 2.29
C LYS A 75 -19.64 2.51 2.95
N LEU A 76 -20.64 2.91 3.73
CA LEU A 76 -21.49 1.98 4.48
C LEU A 76 -22.88 1.89 3.84
N GLY A 77 -23.38 0.65 3.68
CA GLY A 77 -24.78 0.39 3.30
C GLY A 77 -25.70 0.30 4.51
N ASN A 78 -26.92 -0.21 4.33
CA ASN A 78 -27.82 -0.49 5.44
C ASN A 78 -27.45 -1.82 6.12
N VAL A 79 -26.45 -1.80 7.00
CA VAL A 79 -25.94 -2.97 7.72
C VAL A 79 -25.65 -2.61 9.18
N GLU A 80 -25.83 -3.58 10.08
CA GLU A 80 -25.44 -3.44 11.48
C GLU A 80 -23.91 -3.57 11.63
N VAL A 81 -23.30 -2.60 12.29
CA VAL A 81 -21.85 -2.54 12.54
C VAL A 81 -21.58 -2.22 14.00
N GLU A 82 -20.71 -2.99 14.63
CA GLU A 82 -20.23 -2.77 15.98
C GLU A 82 -19.04 -1.78 15.96
N ASN A 83 -19.14 -0.71 16.75
CA ASN A 83 -18.03 0.22 17.06
C ASN A 83 -17.16 0.64 15.85
N LEU A 84 -17.78 0.99 14.72
CA LEU A 84 -17.09 1.27 13.44
C LEU A 84 -15.82 2.11 13.58
N ARG A 85 -15.89 3.24 14.30
CA ARG A 85 -14.75 4.15 14.44
C ARG A 85 -13.61 3.53 15.25
N ALA A 86 -13.91 2.87 16.36
CA ALA A 86 -12.88 2.22 17.19
C ALA A 86 -12.19 1.10 16.41
N GLY A 87 -12.97 0.29 15.66
CA GLY A 87 -12.41 -0.73 14.79
C GLY A 87 -11.45 -0.18 13.73
N ILE A 88 -11.69 1.04 13.23
CA ILE A 88 -10.78 1.70 12.28
C ILE A 88 -9.52 2.24 12.96
N GLU A 89 -9.65 2.81 14.16
CA GLU A 89 -8.53 3.42 14.88
C GLU A 89 -7.58 2.39 15.51
N GLU A 90 -8.08 1.20 15.84
CA GLU A 90 -7.30 0.11 16.44
C GLU A 90 -6.60 -0.81 15.42
N GLY A 91 -7.02 -0.78 14.16
CA GLY A 91 -6.44 -1.57 13.06
C GLY A 91 -5.30 -0.86 12.35
#